data_AF-A0A953MQB3-F1
#
_entry.id   AF-A0A953MQB3-F1
#
_cell.length_a   1.000
_cell.length_b   1.000
_cell.length_c   1.000
_cell.angle_alpha   90.00
_cell.angle_beta   90.00
_cell.angle_gamma   90.00
#
_symmetry.space_group_name_H-M   'P 1'
#
loop_
_entity.id
_entity.type
_entity.pdbx_description
1 polymer ?
#
loop_
_entity_poly.entity_id
_entity_poly.type
_entity_poly.pdbx_seq_one_letter_code
_entity_poly.pdbx_strand_id
1 'polypeptide(L)'
;VNGPGQAAMDLLAPGYMPFAQKSLLDAGFLLSPKVKNNGRIFRSIISQSNLKLDKFPLVKNQIIYPFGSSSLSARVITRIKNKLGFVYNDPTRNIMLDLLKEYVFELINSREIKNFAIYDLNKIANIVTGYYSKNKSFAYELDWFLTFELWRQSLKN
;
A
#
# COMPACT_ATOMS: atom_id res chain seq x y z
N VAL A 1 -1.83 -2.74 12.94
CA VAL A 1 -2.14 -4.07 12.36
C VAL A 1 -1.06 -4.32 11.33
N ASN A 2 0.04 -4.96 11.74
CA ASN A 2 1.12 -5.32 10.83
C ASN A 2 0.77 -6.70 10.29
N GLY A 3 0.28 -6.75 9.04
CA GLY A 3 -0.07 -8.01 8.39
C GLY A 3 1.17 -8.79 7.97
N PRO A 4 1.03 -10.10 7.65
CA PRO A 4 2.12 -10.95 7.18
C PRO A 4 2.88 -10.36 5.98
N GLY A 5 2.17 -9.70 5.06
CA GLY A 5 2.78 -9.05 3.90
C GLY A 5 3.70 -7.89 4.25
N GLN A 6 3.46 -7.17 5.34
CA GLN A 6 4.33 -6.06 5.75
C GLN A 6 5.65 -6.56 6.33
N ALA A 7 5.63 -7.64 7.11
CA ALA A 7 6.84 -8.26 7.64
C ALA A 7 7.73 -8.85 6.51
N ALA A 8 7.12 -9.46 5.48
CA ALA A 8 7.84 -9.94 4.31
C ALA A 8 8.47 -8.79 3.50
N MET A 9 7.74 -7.68 3.33
CA MET A 9 8.26 -6.49 2.66
C MET A 9 9.38 -5.82 3.45
N ASP A 10 9.28 -5.77 4.78
CA ASP A 10 10.32 -5.18 5.64
C ASP A 10 11.65 -5.97 5.57
N LEU A 11 11.60 -7.29 5.33
CA LEU A 11 12.78 -8.13 5.09
C LEU A 11 13.45 -7.86 3.73
N LEU A 12 12.66 -7.59 2.69
CA LEU A 12 13.15 -7.35 1.33
C LEU A 12 13.59 -5.90 1.09
N ALA A 13 12.91 -4.95 1.73
CA ALA A 13 13.13 -3.52 1.61
C ALA A 13 13.17 -2.91 3.02
N PRO A 14 14.36 -2.81 3.63
CA PRO A 14 14.47 -2.25 4.98
C PRO A 14 13.85 -0.85 5.02
N GLY A 15 12.87 -0.69 5.90
CA GLY A 15 12.12 0.56 6.03
C GLY A 15 13.04 1.72 6.40
N TYR A 16 13.24 2.65 5.47
CA TYR A 16 13.96 3.88 5.76
C TYR A 16 13.04 4.88 6.45
N MET A 17 13.43 5.33 7.65
CA MET A 17 12.68 6.30 8.44
C MET A 17 13.39 7.67 8.45
N PRO A 18 13.26 8.49 7.39
CA PRO A 18 13.99 9.76 7.27
C PRO A 18 13.70 10.73 8.43
N PHE A 19 12.48 10.68 8.98
CA PHE A 19 12.08 11.59 10.06
C PHE A 19 12.51 11.13 11.46
N ALA A 20 13.03 9.90 11.61
CA ALA A 20 13.52 9.36 12.88
C ALA A 20 15.04 9.56 13.07
N GLN A 21 15.70 10.25 12.14
CA GLN A 21 17.14 10.52 12.23
C GLN A 21 17.44 11.45 13.41
N LYS A 22 18.47 11.10 14.19
CA LYS A 22 18.89 11.87 15.38
C LYS A 22 19.09 13.35 15.08
N SER A 23 19.81 13.69 14.01
CA SER A 23 20.05 15.08 13.61
C SER A 23 18.76 15.88 13.38
N LEU A 24 17.76 15.24 12.75
CA LEU A 24 16.47 15.87 12.50
C LEU A 24 15.64 16.00 13.78
N LEU A 25 15.68 14.99 14.65
CA LEU A 25 14.99 15.02 15.95
C LEU A 25 15.57 16.12 16.84
N ASP A 26 16.91 16.20 16.94
CA ASP A 26 17.62 17.22 17.72
C ASP A 26 17.24 18.63 17.24
N ALA A 27 17.30 18.87 15.93
CA ALA A 27 16.85 20.14 15.35
C ALA A 27 15.35 20.37 15.60
N GLY A 28 14.54 19.32 15.47
CA GLY A 28 13.11 19.34 15.72
C GLY A 28 12.77 19.73 17.15
N PHE A 29 13.54 19.30 18.15
CA PHE A 29 13.31 19.63 19.56
C PHE A 29 13.58 21.11 19.86
N LEU A 30 14.60 21.71 19.24
CA LEU A 30 14.98 23.12 19.43
C LEU A 30 13.98 24.12 18.84
N LEU A 31 13.16 23.71 17.88
CA LEU A 31 12.15 24.59 17.28
C LEU A 31 11.03 24.92 18.27
N SER A 32 10.42 26.10 18.13
CA SER A 32 9.24 26.46 18.92
C SER A 32 7.98 25.70 18.45
N PRO A 33 6.99 25.44 19.33
CA PRO A 33 5.75 24.78 18.94
C PRO A 33 5.00 25.48 17.80
N LYS A 34 5.08 26.82 17.73
CA LYS A 34 4.45 27.63 16.67
C LYS A 34 4.97 27.26 15.27
N VAL A 35 6.26 26.92 15.17
CA VAL A 35 6.92 26.54 13.91
C VAL A 35 6.61 25.08 13.54
N LYS A 36 6.53 24.19 14.53
CA LYS A 36 6.21 22.76 14.33
C LYS A 36 4.75 22.51 13.93
N ASN A 37 3.85 23.43 14.27
CA ASN A 37 2.41 23.24 14.13
C ASN A 37 1.99 22.83 12.71
N ASN A 38 1.16 21.79 12.59
CA ASN A 38 0.62 21.27 11.33
C ASN A 38 1.67 20.97 10.25
N GLY A 39 2.92 20.69 10.62
CA GLY A 39 3.99 20.39 9.67
C GLY A 39 4.36 21.56 8.76
N ARG A 40 4.10 22.81 9.20
CA ARG A 40 4.39 24.03 8.42
C ARG A 40 5.83 24.07 7.91
N ILE A 41 6.81 23.73 8.77
CA ILE A 41 8.23 23.74 8.41
C ILE A 41 8.56 22.74 7.29
N PHE A 42 7.99 21.54 7.31
CA PHE A 42 8.24 20.56 6.25
C PHE A 42 7.59 21.01 4.94
N ARG A 43 6.39 21.59 5.00
CA ARG A 43 5.74 22.15 3.82
C ARG A 43 6.55 23.29 3.22
N SER A 44 7.11 24.18 4.04
CA SER A 44 7.96 25.27 3.54
C SER A 44 9.23 24.73 2.89
N ILE A 45 9.94 23.80 3.54
CA ILE A 45 11.13 23.15 2.98
C ILE A 45 10.82 22.50 1.63
N ILE A 46 9.73 21.74 1.54
CA ILE A 46 9.32 21.06 0.31
C ILE A 46 8.95 22.08 -0.79
N SER A 47 8.20 23.13 -0.46
CA SER A 47 7.80 24.17 -1.43
C SER A 47 8.96 25.02 -1.94
N GLN A 48 10.02 25.17 -1.15
CA GLN A 48 11.21 25.93 -1.51
C GLN A 48 12.27 25.07 -2.21
N SER A 49 12.04 23.76 -2.33
CA SER A 49 12.98 22.86 -3.00
C SER A 49 12.95 23.07 -4.53
N ASN A 50 14.13 23.04 -5.17
CA ASN A 50 14.24 23.12 -6.63
C ASN A 50 13.54 21.97 -7.37
N LEU A 51 13.26 20.87 -6.65
CA LEU A 51 12.62 19.66 -7.17
C LEU A 51 11.10 19.80 -7.37
N LYS A 52 10.48 20.93 -6.97
CA LYS A 52 9.04 21.21 -7.15
C LYS A 52 8.15 20.06 -6.66
N LEU A 53 8.52 19.48 -5.52
CA LEU A 53 7.83 18.35 -4.91
C LEU A 53 6.40 18.70 -4.46
N ASP A 54 6.11 19.99 -4.29
CA ASP A 54 4.79 20.54 -4.01
C ASP A 54 3.78 20.35 -5.15
N LYS A 55 4.23 20.03 -6.37
CA LYS A 55 3.36 19.71 -7.50
C LYS A 55 2.75 18.31 -7.42
N PHE A 56 3.32 17.42 -6.61
CA PHE A 56 2.79 16.08 -6.44
C PHE A 56 1.64 16.10 -5.43
N PRO A 57 0.43 15.66 -5.82
CA PRO A 57 -0.69 15.68 -4.91
C PRO A 57 -0.55 14.57 -3.86
N LEU A 58 -1.20 14.78 -2.72
CA LEU A 58 -1.19 13.83 -1.62
C LEU A 58 -2.37 12.87 -1.74
N VAL A 59 -2.19 11.62 -1.30
CA VAL A 59 -3.24 10.60 -1.31
C VAL A 59 -3.60 10.22 0.11
N LYS A 60 -4.89 10.20 0.43
CA LYS A 60 -5.42 9.64 1.67
C LYS A 60 -6.66 8.82 1.37
N ASN A 61 -6.68 7.56 1.79
CA ASN A 61 -7.76 6.61 1.50
C ASN A 61 -8.13 6.62 0.01
N GLN A 62 -7.12 6.50 -0.86
CA GLN A 62 -7.29 6.56 -2.32
C GLN A 62 -7.87 7.89 -2.84
N ILE A 63 -7.90 8.97 -2.05
CA ILE A 63 -8.38 10.26 -2.51
C ILE A 63 -7.22 11.23 -2.63
N ILE A 64 -7.07 11.77 -3.83
CA ILE A 64 -6.06 12.75 -4.18
C ILE A 64 -6.52 14.14 -3.73
N TYR A 65 -5.66 14.86 -3.00
CA TYR A 65 -5.86 16.26 -2.62
C TYR A 65 -4.57 17.08 -2.80
N PRO A 66 -4.67 18.40 -3.03
CA PRO A 66 -3.49 19.23 -3.30
C PRO A 66 -2.51 19.26 -2.12
N PHE A 67 -1.22 19.25 -2.43
CA PHE A 67 -0.17 19.57 -1.47
C PHE A 67 -0.41 20.95 -0.84
N GLY A 68 -0.04 21.13 0.42
CA GLY A 68 -0.24 22.40 1.14
C GLY A 68 -1.65 22.62 1.69
N SER A 69 -2.65 21.78 1.35
CA SER A 69 -3.99 21.82 1.95
C SER A 69 -3.92 21.77 3.49
N SER A 70 -4.62 22.67 4.18
CA SER A 70 -4.73 22.61 5.63
C SER A 70 -5.45 21.32 6.07
N SER A 71 -5.26 20.90 7.32
CA SER A 71 -5.88 19.67 7.84
C SER A 71 -7.41 19.69 7.67
N LEU A 72 -8.02 20.87 7.83
CA LEU A 72 -9.46 21.08 7.64
C LEU A 72 -9.86 20.98 6.16
N SER A 73 -9.17 21.70 5.27
CA SER A 73 -9.52 21.67 3.84
C SER A 73 -9.31 20.28 3.24
N ALA A 74 -8.21 19.60 3.59
CA ALA A 74 -7.96 18.22 3.19
C ALA A 74 -9.08 17.29 3.66
N ARG A 75 -9.58 17.45 4.89
CA ARG A 75 -10.70 16.65 5.43
C ARG A 75 -12.00 16.90 4.68
N VAL A 76 -12.30 18.14 4.32
CA VAL A 76 -13.50 18.49 3.56
C VAL A 76 -13.41 17.93 2.14
N ILE A 77 -12.30 18.18 1.45
CA ILE A 77 -12.05 17.69 0.08
C ILE A 77 -12.16 16.16 0.03
N THR A 78 -11.49 15.46 0.95
CA THR A 78 -11.53 14.00 0.99
C THR A 78 -12.94 13.47 1.21
N ARG A 79 -13.73 14.06 2.13
CA ARG A 79 -15.12 13.64 2.33
C ARG A 79 -16.01 13.86 1.11
N ILE A 80 -15.90 15.03 0.47
CA ILE A 80 -16.70 15.35 -0.73
C ILE A 80 -16.34 14.40 -1.86
N LYS A 81 -15.05 14.25 -2.17
CA LYS A 81 -14.58 13.34 -3.23
C LYS A 81 -14.98 11.90 -2.98
N ASN A 82 -14.91 11.43 -1.73
CA ASN A 82 -15.35 10.08 -1.37
C ASN A 82 -16.83 9.88 -1.67
N LYS A 83 -17.68 10.84 -1.28
CA LYS A 83 -19.13 10.77 -1.51
C LYS A 83 -19.49 10.81 -3.00
N LEU A 84 -18.69 11.50 -3.80
CA LEU A 84 -18.86 11.59 -5.25
C LEU A 84 -18.21 10.44 -6.01
N GLY A 85 -17.53 9.50 -5.33
CA GLY A 85 -16.86 8.36 -5.97
C GLY A 85 -15.55 8.72 -6.69
N PHE A 86 -14.97 9.91 -6.44
CA PHE A 86 -13.66 10.29 -6.99
C PHE A 86 -12.52 9.62 -6.21
N VAL A 87 -12.38 8.32 -6.44
CA VAL A 87 -11.38 7.46 -5.82
C VAL A 87 -10.30 7.14 -6.86
N TYR A 88 -9.05 7.38 -6.51
CA TYR A 88 -7.88 6.95 -7.25
C TYR A 88 -7.78 5.42 -7.17
N ASN A 89 -7.99 4.77 -8.31
CA ASN A 89 -7.78 3.34 -8.44
C ASN A 89 -6.31 3.11 -8.81
N ASP A 90 -5.52 2.60 -7.87
CA ASP A 90 -4.13 2.22 -8.12
C ASP A 90 -4.09 0.93 -8.94
N PRO A 91 -3.58 0.95 -10.20
CA PRO A 91 -3.53 -0.24 -11.03
C PRO A 91 -2.44 -1.22 -10.58
N THR A 92 -1.53 -0.83 -9.69
CA THR A 92 -0.32 -1.58 -9.34
C THR A 92 -0.61 -3.01 -8.89
N ARG A 93 -1.64 -3.22 -8.04
CA ARG A 93 -2.05 -4.59 -7.65
C ARG A 93 -2.41 -5.43 -8.86
N ASN A 94 -3.27 -4.90 -9.74
CA ASN A 94 -3.73 -5.64 -10.91
C ASN A 94 -2.57 -5.93 -11.87
N ILE A 95 -1.67 -4.95 -12.08
CA ILE A 95 -0.47 -5.13 -12.90
C ILE A 95 0.40 -6.25 -12.32
N MET A 96 0.68 -6.23 -11.03
CA MET A 96 1.48 -7.28 -10.37
C MET A 96 0.80 -8.65 -10.51
N LEU A 97 -0.49 -8.76 -10.19
CA LEU A 97 -1.22 -10.02 -10.29
C LEU A 97 -1.31 -10.54 -11.74
N ASP A 98 -1.40 -9.64 -12.71
CA ASP A 98 -1.41 -10.00 -14.14
C ASP A 98 -0.03 -10.53 -14.59
N LEU A 99 1.07 -9.95 -14.09
CA LEU A 99 2.43 -10.45 -14.32
C LEU A 99 2.67 -11.83 -13.68
N LEU A 100 2.00 -12.12 -12.55
CA LEU A 100 2.14 -13.40 -11.84
C LEU A 100 1.26 -14.52 -12.41
N LYS A 101 0.50 -14.29 -13.48
CA LYS A 101 -0.52 -15.22 -13.97
C LYS A 101 -0.04 -16.66 -14.12
N GLU A 102 1.07 -16.86 -14.83
CA GLU A 102 1.61 -18.21 -15.09
C GLU A 102 2.01 -18.89 -13.78
N TYR A 103 2.74 -18.17 -12.92
CA TYR A 103 3.12 -18.64 -11.59
C TYR A 103 1.90 -19.05 -10.76
N VAL A 104 0.83 -18.25 -10.73
CA VAL A 104 -0.38 -18.58 -9.96
C VAL A 104 -1.03 -19.86 -10.48
N PHE A 105 -1.14 -20.04 -11.80
CA PHE A 105 -1.73 -21.24 -12.38
C PHE A 105 -0.90 -22.50 -12.11
N GLU A 106 0.44 -22.40 -12.13
CA GLU A 106 1.32 -23.50 -11.74
C GLU A 106 1.18 -23.82 -10.24
N LEU A 107 1.18 -22.79 -9.40
CA LEU A 107 1.07 -22.89 -7.95
C LEU A 107 -0.18 -23.67 -7.53
N ILE A 108 -1.37 -23.29 -8.01
CA ILE A 108 -2.62 -23.97 -7.65
C ILE A 108 -2.69 -25.42 -8.17
N ASN A 109 -1.90 -25.74 -9.19
CA ASN A 109 -1.83 -27.09 -9.75
C ASN A 109 -0.79 -27.97 -9.07
N SER A 110 0.08 -27.40 -8.24
CA SER A 110 1.11 -28.10 -7.49
C SER A 110 0.53 -29.11 -6.49
N ARG A 111 1.32 -30.15 -6.19
CA ARG A 111 0.97 -31.13 -5.15
C ARG A 111 0.89 -30.51 -3.77
N GLU A 112 1.68 -29.47 -3.52
CA GLU A 112 1.70 -28.78 -2.23
C GLU A 112 0.37 -28.12 -1.88
N ILE A 113 -0.21 -27.39 -2.83
CA ILE A 113 -1.52 -26.75 -2.64
C ILE A 113 -2.61 -27.82 -2.57
N LYS A 114 -2.62 -28.78 -3.50
CA LYS A 114 -3.65 -29.83 -3.60
C LYS A 114 -3.75 -30.72 -2.36
N ASN A 115 -2.64 -30.92 -1.64
CA ASN A 115 -2.60 -31.79 -0.47
C ASN A 115 -2.65 -31.01 0.86
N PHE A 116 -2.79 -29.68 0.85
CA PHE A 116 -2.82 -28.90 2.08
C PHE A 116 -4.25 -28.86 2.65
N ALA A 117 -4.45 -29.55 3.76
CA ALA A 117 -5.77 -29.82 4.33
C ALA A 117 -6.62 -28.58 4.69
N ILE A 118 -5.98 -27.43 4.93
CA ILE A 118 -6.68 -26.19 5.32
C ILE A 118 -7.27 -25.47 4.09
N TYR A 119 -6.81 -25.79 2.88
CA TYR A 119 -7.28 -25.13 1.67
C TYR A 119 -8.62 -25.65 1.16
N ASP A 120 -9.53 -24.72 0.91
CA ASP A 120 -10.68 -24.94 0.05
C ASP A 120 -10.26 -24.74 -1.41
N LEU A 121 -9.91 -25.84 -2.07
CA LEU A 121 -9.41 -25.84 -3.44
C LEU A 121 -10.43 -25.28 -4.44
N ASN A 122 -11.72 -25.50 -4.20
CA ASN A 122 -12.78 -24.98 -5.07
C ASN A 122 -12.86 -23.46 -4.98
N LYS A 123 -12.80 -22.93 -3.75
CA LYS A 123 -12.79 -21.48 -3.52
C LYS A 123 -11.57 -20.82 -4.14
N ILE A 124 -10.39 -21.42 -3.97
CA ILE A 124 -9.14 -20.90 -4.57
C ILE A 124 -9.23 -20.90 -6.10
N ALA A 125 -9.68 -22.02 -6.70
CA ALA A 125 -9.86 -22.10 -8.14
C ALA A 125 -10.84 -21.05 -8.66
N ASN A 126 -11.95 -20.81 -7.95
CA ASN A 126 -12.92 -19.78 -8.30
C ASN A 126 -12.34 -18.35 -8.24
N ILE A 127 -11.52 -18.05 -7.22
CA ILE A 127 -10.85 -16.75 -7.10
C ILE A 127 -9.87 -16.53 -8.26
N VAL A 128 -9.00 -17.52 -8.53
CA VAL A 128 -7.97 -17.44 -9.57
C VAL A 128 -8.59 -17.33 -10.96
N THR A 129 -9.50 -18.26 -11.29
CA THR A 129 -10.16 -18.26 -12.61
C THR A 129 -11.04 -17.03 -12.78
N GLY A 130 -11.79 -16.63 -11.75
CA GLY A 130 -12.61 -15.42 -11.76
C GLY A 130 -11.79 -14.16 -12.04
N TYR A 131 -10.66 -13.99 -11.34
CA TYR A 131 -9.77 -12.86 -11.55
C TYR A 131 -9.23 -12.80 -12.99
N TYR A 132 -8.68 -13.91 -13.50
CA TYR A 132 -8.06 -13.96 -14.83
C TYR A 132 -9.07 -14.02 -15.99
N SER A 133 -10.35 -14.33 -15.71
CA SER A 133 -11.48 -14.16 -16.64
C SER A 133 -12.03 -12.73 -16.69
N LYS A 134 -11.23 -11.74 -16.29
CA LYS A 134 -11.53 -10.29 -16.28
C LYS A 134 -12.44 -9.80 -15.15
N ASN A 135 -12.78 -10.64 -14.16
CA ASN A 135 -13.45 -10.14 -12.96
C ASN A 135 -12.44 -9.65 -11.91
N LYS A 136 -12.03 -8.39 -12.03
CA LYS A 136 -11.06 -7.76 -11.13
C LYS A 136 -11.54 -7.58 -9.69
N SER A 137 -12.81 -7.89 -9.37
CA SER A 137 -13.29 -7.87 -7.97
C SER A 137 -12.53 -8.84 -7.08
N PHE A 138 -12.02 -9.95 -7.63
CA PHE A 138 -11.26 -10.98 -6.91
C PHE A 138 -9.79 -10.60 -6.63
N ALA A 139 -9.35 -9.40 -7.02
CA ALA A 139 -7.94 -9.00 -6.88
C ALA A 139 -7.47 -9.04 -5.42
N TYR A 140 -8.32 -8.64 -4.48
CA TYR A 140 -7.98 -8.60 -3.06
C TYR A 140 -7.83 -10.01 -2.47
N GLU A 141 -8.75 -10.91 -2.81
CA GLU A 141 -8.73 -12.30 -2.36
C GLU A 141 -7.55 -13.07 -2.96
N LEU A 142 -7.21 -12.80 -4.22
CA LEU A 142 -6.05 -13.40 -4.88
C LEU A 142 -4.74 -12.94 -4.24
N ASP A 143 -4.59 -11.63 -4.00
CA ASP A 143 -3.45 -11.02 -3.30
C ASP A 143 -3.27 -11.63 -1.89
N TRP A 144 -4.37 -11.83 -1.17
CA TRP A 144 -4.38 -12.51 0.13
C TRP A 144 -3.96 -13.98 0.06
N PHE A 145 -4.48 -14.73 -0.92
CA PHE A 145 -4.08 -16.12 -1.13
C PHE A 145 -2.57 -16.23 -1.36
N LEU A 146 -2.00 -15.40 -2.24
CA LEU A 146 -0.57 -15.40 -2.53
C LEU A 146 0.26 -15.00 -1.31
N THR A 147 -0.17 -13.96 -0.58
CA THR A 147 0.50 -13.53 0.65
C THR A 147 0.51 -14.64 1.70
N PHE A 148 -0.63 -15.32 1.90
CA PHE A 148 -0.72 -16.44 2.83
C PHE A 148 0.17 -17.60 2.40
N GLU A 149 0.20 -17.92 1.10
CA GLU A 149 1.02 -19.01 0.58
C GLU A 149 2.51 -18.73 0.75
N LEU A 150 2.98 -17.50 0.49
CA LEU A 150 4.37 -17.10 0.75
C LEU A 150 4.74 -17.25 2.23
N TRP A 151 3.85 -16.81 3.13
CA TRP A 151 4.04 -16.99 4.57
C TRP A 151 4.06 -18.47 4.97
N ARG A 152 3.18 -19.29 4.40
CA ARG A 152 3.14 -20.74 4.68
C ARG A 152 4.45 -21.41 4.24
N GLN A 153 4.95 -21.07 3.06
CA GLN A 153 6.23 -21.56 2.55
C GLN A 153 7.41 -21.11 3.44
N SER A 154 7.37 -19.89 3.98
CA SER A 154 8.42 -19.40 4.87
C SER A 154 8.49 -20.13 6.21
N LEU A 155 7.45 -20.87 6.62
CA LEU A 155 7.47 -21.70 7.83
C LEU A 155 8.15 -23.06 7.62
N LYS A 156 8.34 -23.49 6.38
CA LYS A 156 9.00 -24.76 6.04
C LYS A 156 10.51 -24.61 5.84
N ASN A 157 10.97 -23.38 5.60
CA ASN A 157 12.38 -23.01 5.44
C ASN A 157 12.95 -22.54 6.77
#